data_AF-A0A534RWZ9-F1
#
_entry.id   AF-A0A534RWZ9-F1
#
_cell.length_a   1.000
_cell.length_b   1.000
_cell.length_c   1.000
_cell.angle_alpha   90.00
_cell.angle_beta   90.00
_cell.angle_gamma   90.00
#
_symmetry.space_group_name_H-M   'P 1'
#
loop_
_entity.id
_entity.type
_entity.pdbx_description
1 polymer ?
#
loop_
_entity_poly.entity_id
_entity_poly.type
_entity_poly.pdbx_seq_one_letter_code
_entity_poly.pdbx_strand_id
1 'polypeptide(L)'
;MPGAEARAGARAADRLRRLLVVVPYVLRHPGTPIGELVERFGIREGELVEDLNLLFVSGLPPYGPGDLIDVQIEDGRVWIGMADYFSRPVRLTRSEALALYLKGQALLGSPGLEEAPALSTALRKLEEGLGDEVLSGLAGRVTVGGGGHVTQAVATARRAAERRERLSIEYFTAGREELTTRT
;
A
#
# COMPACT_ATOMS: atom_id res chain seq x y z
N MET A 1 -14.69 -5.88 22.28
CA MET A 1 -14.97 -6.37 20.92
C MET A 1 -13.82 -5.99 19.97
N PRO A 2 -12.62 -6.61 20.06
CA PRO A 2 -11.45 -6.18 19.27
C PRO A 2 -11.38 -6.80 17.85
N GLY A 3 -12.07 -7.92 17.62
CA GLY A 3 -11.97 -8.67 16.36
C GLY A 3 -12.76 -8.09 15.19
N ALA A 4 -13.79 -7.27 15.46
CA ALA A 4 -14.62 -6.66 14.41
C ALA A 4 -13.90 -5.48 13.73
N GLU A 5 -13.22 -4.63 14.50
CA GLU A 5 -12.43 -3.51 13.98
C GLU A 5 -11.22 -3.98 13.18
N ALA A 6 -10.51 -5.01 13.65
CA ALA A 6 -9.40 -5.61 12.91
C ALA A 6 -9.85 -6.19 11.55
N ARG A 7 -11.04 -6.81 11.50
CA ARG A 7 -11.61 -7.38 10.28
C ARG A 7 -12.15 -6.32 9.31
N ALA A 8 -12.67 -5.21 9.84
CA ALA A 8 -13.05 -4.04 9.04
C ALA A 8 -11.82 -3.34 8.43
N GLY A 9 -10.75 -3.20 9.21
CA GLY A 9 -9.47 -2.66 8.74
C GLY A 9 -8.83 -3.51 7.64
N ALA A 10 -8.87 -4.83 7.77
CA ALA A 10 -8.41 -5.75 6.72
C ALA A 10 -9.18 -5.54 5.40
N ARG A 11 -10.52 -5.45 5.45
CA ARG A 11 -11.34 -5.17 4.26
C ARG A 11 -11.03 -3.83 3.60
N ALA A 12 -10.80 -2.78 4.38
CA ALA A 12 -10.47 -1.46 3.85
C ALA A 12 -9.10 -1.47 3.16
N ALA A 13 -8.11 -2.12 3.77
CA ALA A 13 -6.78 -2.27 3.17
C ALA A 13 -6.82 -3.06 1.86
N ASP A 14 -7.58 -4.15 1.81
CA ASP A 14 -7.70 -4.97 0.60
C ASP A 14 -8.42 -4.23 -0.53
N ARG A 15 -9.49 -3.49 -0.20
CA ARG A 15 -10.18 -2.60 -1.14
C ARG A 15 -9.24 -1.54 -1.70
N LEU A 16 -8.46 -0.87 -0.83
CA LEU A 16 -7.49 0.13 -1.26
C LEU A 16 -6.45 -0.48 -2.20
N ARG A 17 -5.91 -1.67 -1.89
CA ARG A 17 -4.96 -2.36 -2.78
C ARG A 17 -5.55 -2.62 -4.16
N ARG A 18 -6.79 -3.11 -4.24
CA ARG A 18 -7.47 -3.34 -5.52
C ARG A 18 -7.65 -2.04 -6.30
N LEU A 19 -8.15 -0.99 -5.65
CA LEU A 19 -8.34 0.32 -6.29
C LEU A 19 -7.03 0.93 -6.78
N LEU A 20 -5.93 0.79 -6.02
CA LEU A 20 -4.61 1.28 -6.40
C LEU A 20 -4.05 0.60 -7.68
N VAL A 21 -4.55 -0.57 -8.04
CA VAL A 21 -4.15 -1.28 -9.26
C VAL A 21 -5.17 -1.05 -10.39
N VAL A 22 -6.47 -1.15 -10.11
CA VAL A 22 -7.54 -1.02 -11.11
C VAL A 22 -7.62 0.40 -11.66
N VAL A 23 -7.61 1.43 -10.81
CA VAL A 23 -7.85 2.81 -11.23
C VAL A 23 -6.78 3.30 -12.21
N PRO A 24 -5.46 3.16 -11.92
CA PRO A 24 -4.43 3.56 -12.88
C PRO A 24 -4.48 2.77 -14.19
N TYR A 25 -4.95 1.52 -14.18
CA TYR A 25 -5.11 0.73 -15.38
C TYR A 25 -6.23 1.29 -16.26
N VAL A 26 -7.42 1.53 -15.70
CA VAL A 26 -8.58 2.04 -16.44
C VAL A 26 -8.31 3.46 -16.98
N LEU A 27 -7.58 4.30 -16.24
CA LEU A 27 -7.16 5.62 -16.73
C LEU A 27 -6.27 5.54 -17.99
N ARG A 28 -5.48 4.47 -18.15
CA ARG A 28 -4.66 4.22 -19.33
C ARG A 28 -5.42 3.47 -20.44
N HIS A 29 -6.48 2.76 -20.08
CA HIS A 29 -7.28 1.92 -20.99
C HIS A 29 -8.79 2.23 -20.78
N PRO A 30 -9.25 3.44 -21.11
CA PRO A 30 -10.64 3.83 -20.91
C PRO A 30 -11.57 2.92 -21.72
N GLY A 31 -12.71 2.53 -21.14
CA GLY A 31 -13.68 1.63 -21.77
C GLY A 31 -13.31 0.14 -21.69
N THR A 32 -12.40 -0.23 -20.78
CA THR A 32 -12.09 -1.64 -20.52
C THR A 32 -13.35 -2.37 -20.03
N PRO A 33 -13.70 -3.55 -20.58
CA PRO A 33 -14.80 -4.37 -20.09
C PRO A 33 -14.59 -4.83 -18.64
N ILE A 34 -15.66 -4.86 -17.84
CA ILE A 34 -15.63 -5.37 -16.46
C ILE A 34 -15.06 -6.80 -16.40
N GLY A 35 -15.46 -7.67 -17.33
CA GLY A 35 -14.97 -9.04 -17.40
C GLY A 35 -13.45 -9.13 -17.59
N GLU A 36 -12.85 -8.23 -18.37
CA GLU A 36 -11.40 -8.18 -18.55
C GLU A 36 -10.69 -7.74 -17.26
N LEU A 37 -11.26 -6.76 -16.54
CA LEU A 37 -10.71 -6.30 -15.25
C LEU A 37 -10.77 -7.41 -14.19
N VAL A 38 -11.88 -8.14 -14.13
CA VAL A 38 -12.09 -9.29 -13.24
C VAL A 38 -11.05 -10.37 -13.50
N GLU A 39 -10.85 -10.74 -14.77
CA GLU A 39 -9.87 -11.76 -15.15
C GLU A 39 -8.44 -11.30 -14.89
N ARG A 40 -8.10 -10.08 -15.33
CA ARG A 40 -6.74 -9.52 -15.23
C ARG A 40 -6.26 -9.38 -13.79
N PHE A 41 -7.14 -8.96 -12.88
CA PHE A 41 -6.77 -8.65 -11.50
C PHE A 41 -7.22 -9.70 -10.49
N GLY A 42 -7.92 -10.75 -10.94
CA GLY A 42 -8.43 -11.81 -10.06
C GLY A 42 -9.43 -11.30 -9.02
N ILE A 43 -10.21 -10.27 -9.37
CA ILE A 43 -11.18 -9.61 -8.47
C ILE A 43 -12.57 -10.12 -8.82
N ARG A 44 -13.40 -10.47 -7.84
CA ARG A 44 -14.80 -10.84 -8.12
C ARG A 44 -15.56 -9.63 -8.66
N GLU A 45 -16.39 -9.85 -9.68
CA GLU A 45 -17.16 -8.77 -10.32
C GLU A 45 -17.94 -7.89 -9.33
N GLY A 46 -18.65 -8.51 -8.39
CA GLY A 46 -19.38 -7.76 -7.36
C GLY A 46 -18.48 -6.89 -6.48
N GLU A 47 -17.26 -7.35 -6.16
CA GLU A 47 -16.29 -6.54 -5.39
C GLU A 47 -15.76 -5.38 -6.21
N LEU A 48 -15.47 -5.61 -7.49
CA LEU A 48 -15.05 -4.56 -8.40
C LEU A 48 -16.12 -3.47 -8.53
N VAL A 49 -17.38 -3.86 -8.74
CA VAL A 49 -18.50 -2.92 -8.85
C VAL A 49 -18.71 -2.16 -7.54
N GLU A 50 -18.64 -2.81 -6.38
CA GLU A 50 -18.70 -2.13 -5.08
C GLU A 50 -17.54 -1.13 -4.89
N ASP A 51 -16.33 -1.51 -5.28
CA ASP A 51 -15.14 -0.66 -5.18
C ASP A 51 -15.27 0.58 -6.07
N LEU A 52 -15.76 0.40 -7.31
CA LEU A 52 -16.01 1.47 -8.26
C LEU A 52 -17.14 2.41 -7.81
N ASN A 53 -18.21 1.87 -7.21
CA ASN A 53 -19.29 2.67 -6.65
C ASN A 53 -18.83 3.53 -5.46
N LEU A 54 -17.92 3.02 -4.63
CA LEU A 54 -17.33 3.83 -3.56
C LEU A 54 -16.47 4.96 -4.14
N LEU A 55 -15.72 4.67 -5.21
CA LEU A 55 -14.88 5.66 -5.86
C LEU A 55 -15.71 6.82 -6.42
N PHE A 56 -16.89 6.54 -6.98
CA PHE A 56 -17.82 7.56 -7.51
C PHE A 56 -18.21 8.66 -6.50
N VAL A 57 -18.28 8.30 -5.21
CA VAL A 57 -18.61 9.26 -4.13
C VAL A 57 -17.37 9.77 -3.40
N SER A 58 -16.17 9.51 -3.92
CA SER A 58 -14.91 9.90 -3.30
C SER A 58 -14.41 11.22 -3.88
N GLY A 59 -14.22 12.20 -3.01
CA GLY A 59 -13.71 13.53 -3.36
C GLY A 59 -13.51 14.40 -2.13
N LEU A 60 -13.27 15.69 -2.33
CA LEU A 60 -13.11 16.66 -1.24
C LEU A 60 -14.27 17.66 -1.22
N PRO A 61 -14.68 18.16 -0.03
CA PRO A 61 -15.59 19.29 0.05
C PRO A 61 -15.08 20.47 -0.81
N PRO A 62 -15.98 21.20 -1.51
CA PRO A 62 -17.43 21.26 -1.31
C PRO A 62 -18.27 20.24 -2.11
N TYR A 63 -17.66 19.30 -2.84
CA TYR A 63 -18.34 18.29 -3.68
C TYR A 63 -19.14 18.90 -4.85
N GLY A 64 -18.63 19.99 -5.43
CA GLY A 64 -19.13 20.57 -6.66
C GLY A 64 -18.71 19.77 -7.91
N PRO A 65 -19.09 20.25 -9.11
CA PRO A 65 -18.63 19.66 -10.37
C PRO A 65 -17.11 19.59 -10.43
N GLY A 66 -16.54 18.41 -10.68
CA GLY A 66 -15.10 18.18 -10.72
C GLY A 66 -14.44 17.82 -9.38
N ASP A 67 -15.16 17.91 -8.25
CA ASP A 67 -14.59 17.61 -6.93
C ASP A 67 -14.62 16.12 -6.57
N LEU A 68 -15.37 15.31 -7.32
CA LEU A 68 -15.50 13.86 -7.15
C LEU A 68 -14.78 13.10 -8.27
N ILE A 69 -14.34 11.88 -7.96
CA ILE A 69 -13.94 10.93 -9.00
C ILE A 69 -15.21 10.46 -9.71
N ASP A 70 -15.28 10.66 -11.02
CA ASP A 70 -16.37 10.16 -11.85
C ASP A 70 -16.06 8.74 -12.32
N VAL A 71 -17.04 7.85 -12.19
CA VAL A 71 -16.97 6.48 -12.67
C VAL A 71 -18.21 6.22 -13.49
N GLN A 72 -17.98 5.95 -14.77
CA GLN A 72 -19.06 5.66 -15.72
C GLN A 72 -18.96 4.19 -16.13
N ILE A 73 -20.08 3.50 -16.03
CA ILE A 73 -20.23 2.11 -16.49
C ILE A 73 -21.33 2.07 -17.52
N GLU A 74 -20.95 1.90 -18.79
CA GLU A 74 -21.87 1.80 -19.93
C GLU A 74 -21.56 0.53 -20.73
N ASP A 75 -22.59 -0.24 -21.09
CA ASP A 75 -22.45 -1.50 -21.82
C ASP A 75 -21.38 -2.46 -21.25
N GLY A 76 -21.27 -2.49 -19.91
CA GLY A 76 -20.30 -3.32 -19.19
C GLY A 76 -18.84 -2.86 -19.30
N ARG A 77 -18.60 -1.62 -19.73
CA ARG A 77 -17.28 -1.00 -19.86
C ARG A 77 -17.11 0.12 -18.85
N VAL A 78 -15.88 0.34 -18.41
CA VAL A 78 -15.57 1.29 -17.33
C VAL A 78 -14.74 2.46 -17.84
N TRP A 79 -15.17 3.68 -17.50
CA TRP A 79 -14.42 4.92 -17.65
C TRP A 79 -14.27 5.59 -16.30
N ILE A 80 -13.11 6.20 -16.05
CA ILE A 80 -12.83 6.93 -14.81
C ILE A 80 -12.34 8.33 -15.17
N GLY A 81 -13.01 9.35 -14.63
CA GLY A 81 -12.56 10.73 -14.61
C GLY A 81 -12.04 11.08 -13.22
N MET A 82 -10.79 11.53 -13.10
CA MET A 82 -10.22 11.91 -11.80
C MET A 82 -10.74 13.28 -11.36
N ALA A 83 -11.01 13.44 -10.06
CA ALA A 83 -11.33 14.73 -9.47
C ALA A 83 -10.20 15.75 -9.72
N ASP A 84 -10.57 17.03 -9.88
CA ASP A 84 -9.64 18.14 -10.13
C ASP A 84 -8.56 18.26 -9.06
N TYR A 85 -8.86 17.87 -7.81
CA TYR A 85 -7.88 17.85 -6.74
C TYR A 85 -6.64 17.00 -7.07
N PHE A 86 -6.79 15.90 -7.81
CA PHE A 86 -5.68 15.03 -8.23
C PHE A 86 -4.87 15.59 -9.40
N SER A 87 -5.31 16.67 -10.03
CA SER A 87 -4.52 17.38 -11.07
C SER A 87 -3.31 18.12 -10.48
N ARG A 88 -3.32 18.38 -9.17
CA ARG A 88 -2.25 19.09 -8.47
C ARG A 88 -1.25 18.09 -7.88
N PRO A 89 0.05 18.38 -7.90
CA PRO A 89 1.03 17.53 -7.22
C PRO A 89 0.72 17.39 -5.73
N VAL A 90 0.89 16.17 -5.20
CA VAL A 90 0.72 15.89 -3.76
C VAL A 90 1.64 16.80 -2.94
N ARG A 91 1.08 17.41 -1.89
CA ARG A 91 1.81 18.25 -0.93
C ARG A 91 2.05 17.44 0.35
N LEU A 92 3.16 16.73 0.40
CA LEU A 92 3.59 16.06 1.61
C LEU A 92 4.27 17.06 2.55
N THR A 93 3.96 16.97 3.83
CA THR A 93 4.82 17.58 4.86
C THR A 93 6.18 16.90 4.86
N ARG A 94 7.21 17.58 5.38
CA ARG A 94 8.55 17.01 5.50
C ARG A 94 8.55 15.68 6.28
N SER A 95 7.77 15.60 7.35
CA SER A 95 7.65 14.38 8.17
C SER A 95 7.00 13.23 7.41
N GLU A 96 5.95 13.49 6.62
CA GLU A 96 5.30 12.47 5.79
C GLU A 96 6.21 11.97 4.68
N ALA A 97 6.87 12.89 3.96
CA ALA A 97 7.82 12.53 2.91
C ALA A 97 8.95 11.67 3.46
N LEU A 98 9.50 12.03 4.63
CA LEU A 98 10.54 11.26 5.28
C LEU A 98 10.04 9.88 5.73
N ALA A 99 8.86 9.81 6.35
CA ALA A 99 8.27 8.55 6.79
C ALA A 99 8.02 7.59 5.61
N LEU A 100 7.52 8.10 4.48
CA LEU A 100 7.31 7.33 3.26
C LEU A 100 8.63 6.87 2.65
N TYR A 101 9.64 7.75 2.60
CA TYR A 101 10.96 7.41 2.08
C TYR A 101 11.60 6.26 2.88
N LEU A 102 11.67 6.37 4.20
CA LEU A 102 12.28 5.33 5.05
C LEU A 102 11.53 4.00 4.98
N LYS A 103 10.19 4.02 5.00
CA LYS A 103 9.38 2.80 4.89
C LYS A 103 9.52 2.16 3.51
N GLY A 104 9.52 2.95 2.45
CA GLY A 104 9.69 2.44 1.09
C GLY A 104 11.09 1.89 0.85
N GLN A 105 12.14 2.52 1.39
CA GLN A 105 13.51 1.99 1.35
C GLN A 105 13.62 0.64 2.09
N ALA A 106 12.97 0.49 3.25
CA ALA A 106 12.92 -0.78 3.96
C ALA A 106 12.22 -1.88 3.13
N LEU A 107 11.12 -1.50 2.45
CA LEU A 107 10.37 -2.40 1.58
C LEU A 107 11.17 -2.79 0.32
N LEU A 108 11.91 -1.85 -0.28
CA LEU A 108 12.75 -2.09 -1.45
C LEU A 108 13.90 -3.06 -1.15
N GLY A 109 14.41 -3.06 0.09
CA GLY A 109 15.39 -4.04 0.58
C GLY A 109 14.82 -5.44 0.85
N SER A 110 13.50 -5.64 0.74
CA SER A 110 12.86 -6.93 0.98
C SER A 110 12.92 -7.83 -0.27
N PRO A 111 13.32 -9.11 -0.14
CA PRO A 111 13.35 -10.03 -1.28
C PRO A 111 11.95 -10.33 -1.86
N GLY A 112 11.84 -10.33 -3.18
CA GLY A 112 10.62 -10.76 -3.90
C GLY A 112 9.55 -9.68 -4.08
N LEU A 113 9.92 -8.40 -4.06
CA LEU A 113 9.01 -7.31 -4.40
C LEU A 113 8.98 -7.11 -5.92
N GLU A 114 7.87 -7.47 -6.57
CA GLU A 114 7.70 -7.33 -8.03
C GLU A 114 7.68 -5.87 -8.46
N GLU A 115 7.12 -4.98 -7.63
CA GLU A 115 6.99 -3.54 -7.89
C GLU A 115 8.26 -2.73 -7.56
N ALA A 116 9.39 -3.39 -7.29
CA ALA A 116 10.64 -2.73 -6.93
C ALA A 116 11.07 -1.59 -7.90
N PRO A 117 10.92 -1.71 -9.23
CA PRO A 117 11.23 -0.60 -10.14
C PRO A 117 10.31 0.62 -9.94
N ALA A 118 8.99 0.41 -9.81
CA ALA A 118 8.03 1.48 -9.59
C ALA A 118 8.29 2.17 -8.25
N LEU A 119 8.50 1.38 -7.19
CA LEU A 119 8.82 1.90 -5.86
C LEU A 119 10.13 2.70 -5.86
N SER A 120 11.18 2.21 -6.52
CA SER A 120 12.47 2.91 -6.64
C SER A 120 12.30 4.27 -7.32
N THR A 121 11.52 4.37 -8.41
CA THR A 121 11.26 5.67 -9.06
C THR A 121 10.46 6.63 -8.18
N ALA A 122 9.54 6.12 -7.35
CA ALA A 122 8.80 6.93 -6.40
C ALA A 122 9.70 7.44 -5.25
N LEU A 123 10.58 6.58 -4.73
CA LEU A 123 11.55 6.94 -3.69
C LEU A 123 12.52 8.01 -4.18
N ARG A 124 12.99 7.93 -5.43
CA ARG A 124 13.83 8.97 -6.03
C ARG A 124 13.15 10.34 -6.03
N LYS A 125 11.85 10.42 -6.36
CA LYS A 125 11.09 11.68 -6.32
C LYS A 125 10.97 12.25 -4.91
N LEU A 126 10.84 11.37 -3.91
CA LEU A 126 10.82 11.79 -2.51
C LEU A 126 12.19 12.28 -2.03
N GLU A 127 13.26 11.62 -2.45
CA GLU A 127 14.64 12.03 -2.19
C GLU A 127 14.94 13.42 -2.75
N GLU A 128 14.60 13.66 -4.02
CA GLU A 128 14.70 14.98 -4.66
C GLU A 128 13.93 16.07 -3.89
N GLY A 129 12.74 15.74 -3.36
CA GLY A 129 11.92 16.67 -2.60
C GLY A 129 12.36 16.90 -1.15
N LEU A 130 13.04 15.94 -0.53
CA LEU A 130 13.56 16.04 0.84
C LEU A 130 14.89 16.81 0.90
N GLY A 131 15.72 16.65 -0.14
CA GLY A 131 17.03 17.28 -0.27
C GLY A 131 18.14 16.57 0.53
N ASP A 132 19.37 16.69 0.02
CA ASP A 132 20.54 15.95 0.53
C ASP A 132 20.88 16.24 2.00
N GLU A 133 20.64 17.47 2.48
CA GLU A 133 20.92 17.85 3.87
C GLU A 133 20.10 17.02 4.87
N VAL A 134 18.83 16.77 4.57
CA VAL A 134 17.92 16.00 5.44
C VAL A 134 18.35 14.55 5.48
N LEU A 135 18.65 13.97 4.31
CA LEU A 135 19.01 12.56 4.16
C LEU A 135 20.40 12.27 4.74
N SER A 136 21.37 13.16 4.52
CA SER A 136 22.72 13.05 5.10
C SER A 136 22.69 13.09 6.63
N GLY A 137 21.83 13.92 7.23
CA GLY A 137 21.62 13.97 8.68
C GLY A 137 20.98 12.69 9.27
N LEU A 138 20.42 11.83 8.43
CA LEU A 138 19.82 10.55 8.80
C LEU A 138 20.74 9.35 8.55
N ALA A 139 21.72 9.48 7.65
CA ALA A 139 22.64 8.42 7.20
C ALA A 139 23.51 7.78 8.30
N GLY A 140 23.39 8.21 9.57
CA GLY A 140 23.95 7.52 10.74
C GLY A 140 22.98 7.32 11.90
N ARG A 141 21.71 7.73 11.75
CA ARG A 141 20.67 7.67 12.80
C ARG A 141 19.58 6.64 12.52
N VAL A 142 19.37 6.29 11.26
CA VAL A 142 18.32 5.35 10.85
C VAL A 142 18.94 4.27 9.97
N THR A 143 19.00 3.04 10.47
CA THR A 143 19.29 1.85 9.66
C THR A 143 17.99 1.40 9.01
N VAL A 144 17.89 1.64 7.71
CA VAL A 144 16.74 1.21 6.91
C VAL A 144 17.00 -0.19 6.37
N GLY A 145 16.11 -1.13 6.72
CA GLY A 145 16.40 -2.56 6.65
C GLY A 145 16.97 -3.01 7.98
N GLY A 146 16.28 -3.95 8.64
CA GLY A 146 16.58 -4.33 10.01
C GLY A 146 18.00 -4.88 10.17
N GLY A 147 18.97 -4.05 10.49
CA GLY A 147 20.27 -4.54 10.95
C GLY A 147 20.09 -5.34 12.24
N GLY A 148 20.71 -6.52 12.32
CA GLY A 148 20.74 -7.35 13.54
C GLY A 148 19.70 -8.46 13.61
N HIS A 149 19.32 -8.83 14.85
CA HIS A 149 18.51 -10.02 15.19
C HIS A 149 17.17 -10.12 14.44
N VAL A 150 16.55 -8.99 14.06
CA VAL A 150 15.26 -8.98 13.36
C VAL A 150 15.36 -9.60 11.96
N THR A 151 16.39 -9.24 11.17
CA THR A 151 16.56 -9.83 9.83
C THR A 151 16.86 -11.33 9.90
N GLN A 152 17.63 -11.78 10.90
CA GLN A 152 17.88 -13.20 11.12
C GLN A 152 16.61 -13.96 11.53
N ALA A 153 15.77 -13.36 12.38
CA ALA A 153 14.49 -13.93 12.77
C ALA A 153 13.54 -14.07 11.57
N VAL A 154 13.41 -13.02 10.75
CA VAL A 154 12.58 -13.03 9.54
C VAL A 154 13.08 -14.06 8.52
N ALA A 155 14.39 -14.13 8.28
CA ALA A 155 14.97 -15.14 7.38
C ALA A 155 14.72 -16.57 7.87
N THR A 156 14.78 -16.79 9.19
CA THR A 156 14.45 -18.09 9.81
C THR A 156 12.98 -18.43 9.66
N ALA A 157 12.09 -17.46 9.88
CA ALA A 157 10.66 -17.64 9.68
C ALA A 157 10.30 -17.99 8.23
N ARG A 158 10.93 -17.32 7.26
CA ARG A 158 10.73 -17.59 5.83
C ARG A 158 11.15 -19.00 5.44
N ARG A 159 12.34 -19.44 5.88
CA ARG A 159 12.83 -20.82 5.63
C ARG A 159 11.89 -21.87 6.24
N ALA A 160 11.44 -21.66 7.46
CA ALA A 160 10.51 -22.60 8.10
C ALA A 160 9.16 -22.65 7.36
N ALA A 161 8.65 -21.52 6.88
CA ALA A 161 7.44 -21.48 6.06
C ALA A 161 7.61 -22.24 4.73
N GLU A 162 8.72 -22.02 4.03
CA GLU A 162 9.06 -22.72 2.78
C GLU A 162 9.17 -24.24 2.97
N ARG A 163 9.76 -24.68 4.10
CA ARG A 163 9.97 -26.08 4.45
C ARG A 163 8.82 -26.73 5.22
N ARG A 164 7.77 -25.95 5.53
CA ARG A 164 6.62 -26.36 6.37
C ARG A 164 7.02 -26.88 7.76
N GLU A 165 8.00 -26.23 8.39
CA GLU A 165 8.51 -26.55 9.71
C GLU A 165 7.83 -25.70 10.80
N ARG A 166 7.67 -26.26 12.01
CA ARG A 166 7.12 -25.54 13.17
C ARG A 166 8.22 -24.76 13.87
N LEU A 167 7.92 -23.55 14.35
CA LEU A 167 8.86 -22.70 15.08
C LEU A 167 8.49 -22.63 16.56
N SER A 168 9.50 -22.64 17.43
CA SER A 168 9.37 -22.22 18.82
C SER A 168 9.83 -20.77 18.93
N ILE A 169 8.98 -19.90 19.45
CA ILE A 169 9.20 -18.46 19.53
C ILE A 169 9.18 -18.04 21.00
N GLU A 170 10.28 -17.48 21.47
CA GLU A 170 10.32 -16.74 22.74
C GLU A 170 9.76 -15.34 22.49
N TYR A 171 8.62 -15.06 23.13
CA TYR A 171 7.84 -13.86 22.92
C TYR A 171 7.83 -13.02 24.20
N PHE A 172 8.52 -11.88 24.15
CA PHE A 172 8.54 -10.89 25.22
C PHE A 172 7.29 -10.00 25.15
N THR A 173 6.55 -9.93 26.25
CA THR A 173 5.36 -9.07 26.37
C THR A 173 5.70 -7.82 27.18
N ALA A 174 5.94 -6.70 26.51
CA ALA A 174 6.37 -5.45 27.17
C ALA A 174 5.42 -4.98 28.29
N GLY A 175 4.11 -5.11 28.11
CA GLY A 175 3.12 -4.73 29.14
C GLY A 175 3.08 -5.62 30.38
N ARG A 176 3.75 -6.78 30.37
CA ARG A 176 3.86 -7.72 31.51
C ARG A 176 5.31 -8.03 31.91
N GLU A 177 6.28 -7.46 31.19
CA GLU A 177 7.71 -7.76 31.31
C GLU A 177 8.02 -9.27 31.37
N GLU A 178 7.28 -10.07 30.60
CA GLU A 178 7.32 -11.53 30.68
C GLU A 178 7.80 -12.15 29.37
N LEU A 179 8.68 -13.15 29.44
CA LEU A 179 9.10 -13.98 28.32
C LEU A 179 8.27 -15.27 28.30
N THR A 180 7.51 -15.50 27.22
CA THR A 180 6.70 -16.71 27.05
C THR A 180 7.11 -17.49 25.81
N THR A 181 7.07 -18.82 25.85
CA THR A 181 7.34 -19.65 24.66
C THR A 181 6.04 -19.97 23.91
N ARG A 182 6.04 -19.81 22.59
CA ARG A 182 4.93 -20.13 21.67
C ARG A 182 5.42 -21.13 20.62
N THR A 183 4.65 -22.17 20.33
CA THR A 183 4.99 -23.20 19.34
C THR A 183 3.87 -23.45 18.36
#